data_AF-V5I8D7-F1
#
_entry.id   AF-V5I8D7-F1
#
_cell.length_a   1.000
_cell.length_b   1.000
_cell.length_c   1.000
_cell.angle_alpha   90.00
_cell.angle_beta   90.00
_cell.angle_gamma   90.00
#
_symmetry.space_group_name_H-M   'P 1'
#
loop_
_entity.id
_entity.type
_entity.pdbx_description
1 polymer ?
#
loop_
_entity_poly.entity_id
_entity_poly.type
_entity_poly.pdbx_seq_one_letter_code
_entity_poly.pdbx_strand_id
1 'polypeptide(L)'
;AAVWTGDNTASWPHLRSSIYECLTYNLVATVQCGANVGGFYGDPTEELLQRWYQVGIWIPYFRAHSSEDSAPREPYLFSEEVQSVIRLAIKTRYKHIPYWYRLMFDHTESGDPLIRPLFYSYPEYIDYDDHFLIGEEILSRPVLEAGVSEVQVTFPGDDIWYRVDDDSWAVYEGGTNQSLAVNITTSPYFYRGGSIIPRMDIERPSTTQMMTDPFQLYVTLDDDENAEGLLYFDDYITLQYYTRASYFYFKLTYDSGTNGIRFQQISGSSDGFTPRIQRIVVHRRGTNKETITTTYTTTGDGTPLEDVVIVQQHLLLKEKEGFTIYL
;
A
#
# COMPACT_ATOMS: atom_id res chain seq x y z
N ALA A 1 -10.20 -17.57 -1.48
CA ALA A 1 -11.31 -17.19 -2.38
C ALA A 1 -11.89 -15.87 -1.91
N ALA A 2 -12.51 -15.09 -2.79
CA ALA A 2 -13.09 -13.79 -2.45
C ALA A 2 -14.58 -13.88 -2.08
N VAL A 3 -15.03 -12.94 -1.26
CA VAL A 3 -16.45 -12.65 -0.97
C VAL A 3 -16.71 -11.17 -1.22
N TRP A 4 -17.98 -10.80 -1.37
CA TRP A 4 -18.37 -9.39 -1.36
C TRP A 4 -19.63 -9.19 -0.52
N THR A 5 -19.88 -7.96 -0.08
CA THR A 5 -20.95 -7.64 0.88
C THR A 5 -22.37 -7.61 0.30
N GLY A 6 -22.55 -8.15 -0.91
CA GLY A 6 -23.86 -8.21 -1.58
C GLY A 6 -24.22 -6.92 -2.32
N ASP A 7 -25.51 -6.63 -2.35
CA ASP A 7 -26.13 -5.58 -3.17
C ASP A 7 -26.26 -4.27 -2.38
N ASN A 8 -25.15 -3.53 -2.27
CA ASN A 8 -25.09 -2.23 -1.59
C ASN A 8 -25.74 -1.08 -2.43
N THR A 9 -25.98 0.08 -1.83
CA THR A 9 -26.60 1.24 -2.51
C THR A 9 -25.57 2.31 -2.81
N ALA A 10 -25.74 3.05 -3.91
CA ALA A 10 -24.95 4.22 -4.31
C ALA A 10 -25.17 5.44 -3.38
N SER A 11 -24.79 5.33 -2.11
CA SER A 11 -24.86 6.35 -1.07
C SER A 11 -23.61 6.41 -0.19
N TRP A 12 -23.34 7.58 0.41
CA TRP A 12 -22.24 7.78 1.37
C TRP A 12 -22.29 6.85 2.60
N PRO A 13 -23.46 6.59 3.22
CA PRO A 13 -23.53 5.61 4.31
C PRO A 13 -23.05 4.20 3.92
N HIS A 14 -23.34 3.76 2.69
CA HIS A 14 -22.87 2.45 2.19
C HIS A 14 -21.39 2.46 1.78
N LEU A 15 -20.85 3.60 1.35
CA LEU A 15 -19.41 3.77 1.20
C LEU A 15 -18.71 3.56 2.55
N ARG A 16 -19.20 4.23 3.60
CA ARG A 16 -18.68 4.08 4.96
C ARG A 16 -18.87 2.65 5.49
N SER A 17 -20.07 2.06 5.37
CA SER A 17 -20.35 0.71 5.88
C SER A 17 -19.49 -0.37 5.23
N SER A 18 -19.13 -0.21 3.94
CA SER A 18 -18.28 -1.17 3.24
C SER A 18 -16.92 -1.40 3.91
N ILE A 19 -16.38 -0.37 4.57
CA ILE A 19 -15.12 -0.47 5.32
C ILE A 19 -15.35 -1.36 6.53
N TYR A 20 -16.35 -1.08 7.37
CA TYR A 20 -16.66 -1.88 8.57
C TYR A 20 -16.98 -3.33 8.26
N GLU A 21 -17.77 -3.56 7.21
CA GLU A 21 -18.14 -4.90 6.80
C GLU A 21 -16.89 -5.70 6.44
N CYS A 22 -16.00 -5.14 5.61
CA CYS A 22 -14.78 -5.84 5.22
C CYS A 22 -13.72 -5.94 6.31
N LEU A 23 -13.65 -4.98 7.24
CA LEU A 23 -12.86 -5.12 8.47
C LEU A 23 -13.38 -6.28 9.32
N THR A 24 -14.70 -6.40 9.48
CA THR A 24 -15.32 -7.51 10.22
C THR A 24 -14.99 -8.86 9.57
N TYR A 25 -15.13 -8.97 8.24
CA TYR A 25 -14.73 -10.18 7.52
C TYR A 25 -13.23 -10.51 7.69
N ASN A 26 -12.36 -9.51 7.72
CA ASN A 26 -10.93 -9.70 7.94
C ASN A 26 -10.62 -10.24 9.34
N LEU A 27 -11.29 -9.74 10.38
CA LEU A 27 -11.13 -10.23 11.76
C LEU A 27 -11.56 -11.69 11.95
N VAL A 28 -12.44 -12.21 11.07
CA VAL A 28 -12.86 -13.61 11.06
C VAL A 28 -12.23 -14.41 9.92
N ALA A 29 -11.03 -14.01 9.49
CA ALA A 29 -10.19 -14.70 8.49
C ALA A 29 -10.80 -14.87 7.08
N THR A 30 -11.83 -14.10 6.75
CA THR A 30 -12.37 -14.00 5.37
C THR A 30 -11.79 -12.76 4.69
N VAL A 31 -10.47 -12.77 4.48
CA VAL A 31 -9.71 -11.55 4.21
C VAL A 31 -9.89 -10.94 2.83
N GLN A 32 -10.23 -11.75 1.80
CA GLN A 32 -10.58 -11.23 0.48
C GLN A 32 -12.05 -10.78 0.42
N CYS A 33 -12.40 -9.76 1.21
CA CYS A 33 -13.69 -9.08 1.17
C CYS A 33 -13.64 -7.83 0.28
N GLY A 34 -14.78 -7.50 -0.34
CA GLY A 34 -15.01 -6.23 -1.01
C GLY A 34 -16.47 -5.80 -1.02
N ALA A 35 -16.73 -4.58 -1.49
CA ALA A 35 -18.07 -4.08 -1.80
C ALA A 35 -18.09 -3.54 -3.22
N ASN A 36 -19.28 -3.43 -3.83
CA ASN A 36 -19.36 -2.89 -5.18
C ASN A 36 -19.03 -1.40 -5.18
N VAL A 37 -17.93 -1.04 -5.86
CA VAL A 37 -17.48 0.33 -6.03
C VAL A 37 -18.52 1.11 -6.83
N GLY A 38 -18.97 2.22 -6.27
CA GLY A 38 -20.07 3.05 -6.79
C GLY A 38 -21.47 2.64 -6.32
N GLY A 39 -21.62 1.52 -5.60
CA GLY A 39 -22.90 0.99 -5.10
C GLY A 39 -23.70 0.22 -6.16
N PHE A 40 -24.24 -0.94 -5.81
CA PHE A 40 -25.03 -1.77 -6.75
C PHE A 40 -26.32 -1.08 -7.21
N TYR A 41 -27.13 -0.60 -6.27
CA TYR A 41 -28.39 0.09 -6.57
C TYR A 41 -28.22 1.60 -6.71
N GLY A 42 -28.90 2.18 -7.69
CA GLY A 42 -28.94 3.63 -7.93
C GLY A 42 -27.72 4.14 -8.68
N ASP A 43 -27.67 5.47 -8.85
CA ASP A 43 -26.63 6.17 -9.59
C ASP A 43 -25.87 7.11 -8.65
N PRO A 44 -24.56 6.89 -8.42
CA PRO A 44 -23.76 7.77 -7.58
C PRO A 44 -23.55 9.13 -8.27
N THR A 45 -23.40 10.19 -7.48
CA THR A 45 -22.82 11.44 -8.00
C THR A 45 -21.36 11.19 -8.44
N GLU A 46 -20.82 12.05 -9.30
CA GLU A 46 -19.42 11.94 -9.75
C GLU A 46 -18.45 11.95 -8.55
N GLU A 47 -18.65 12.85 -7.59
CA GLU A 47 -17.86 12.92 -6.36
C GLU A 47 -17.91 11.61 -5.59
N LEU A 48 -19.12 11.07 -5.39
CA LEU A 48 -19.32 9.83 -4.64
C LEU A 48 -18.64 8.65 -5.36
N LEU A 49 -18.74 8.57 -6.70
CA LEU A 49 -18.04 7.55 -7.48
C LEU A 49 -16.52 7.67 -7.32
N GLN A 50 -15.96 8.87 -7.43
CA GLN A 50 -14.53 9.13 -7.25
C GLN A 50 -14.05 8.73 -5.85
N ARG A 51 -14.79 9.09 -4.78
CA ARG A 51 -14.48 8.67 -3.41
C ARG A 51 -14.59 7.16 -3.23
N TRP A 52 -15.53 6.51 -3.92
CA TRP A 52 -15.64 5.05 -3.92
C TRP A 52 -14.41 4.36 -4.49
N TYR A 53 -13.85 4.89 -5.58
CA TYR A 53 -12.60 4.38 -6.15
C TYR A 53 -11.44 4.60 -5.17
N GLN A 54 -11.37 5.76 -4.51
CA GLN A 54 -10.32 6.05 -3.52
C GLN A 54 -10.37 5.16 -2.27
N VAL A 55 -11.57 4.77 -1.81
CA VAL A 55 -11.72 3.77 -0.73
C VAL A 55 -11.43 2.37 -1.26
N GLY A 56 -12.02 2.01 -2.40
CA GLY A 56 -11.99 0.65 -2.94
C GLY A 56 -10.59 0.12 -3.23
N ILE A 57 -9.63 0.98 -3.56
CA ILE A 57 -8.24 0.58 -3.78
C ILE A 57 -7.56 0.05 -2.51
N TRP A 58 -8.07 0.42 -1.34
CA TRP A 58 -7.57 -0.03 -0.04
C TRP A 58 -8.35 -1.21 0.53
N ILE A 59 -9.36 -1.72 -0.19
CA ILE A 59 -10.14 -2.90 0.18
C ILE A 59 -9.61 -4.13 -0.59
N PRO A 60 -9.45 -5.30 0.04
CA PRO A 60 -8.79 -6.46 -0.57
C PRO A 60 -9.38 -6.90 -1.92
N TYR A 61 -10.70 -7.04 -2.02
CA TYR A 61 -11.41 -7.33 -3.27
C TYR A 61 -11.97 -6.05 -3.88
N PHE A 62 -11.40 -5.60 -5.00
CA PHE A 62 -11.71 -4.32 -5.63
C PHE A 62 -12.48 -4.53 -6.95
N ARG A 63 -13.80 -4.32 -6.91
CA ARG A 63 -14.70 -4.49 -8.07
C ARG A 63 -15.72 -3.36 -8.18
N ALA A 64 -15.84 -2.75 -9.35
CA ALA A 64 -17.00 -1.94 -9.73
C ALA A 64 -18.10 -2.83 -10.32
N HIS A 65 -19.34 -2.65 -9.86
CA HIS A 65 -20.50 -3.39 -10.33
C HIS A 65 -21.79 -2.60 -10.03
N SER A 66 -22.78 -2.70 -10.91
CA SER A 66 -24.07 -2.00 -10.83
C SER A 66 -25.22 -2.93 -11.20
N SER A 67 -26.43 -2.55 -10.77
CA SER A 67 -27.68 -3.20 -11.16
C SER A 67 -28.00 -2.96 -12.64
N GLU A 68 -28.93 -3.76 -13.18
CA GLU A 68 -29.43 -3.62 -14.56
C GLU A 68 -30.13 -2.27 -14.80
N ASP A 69 -30.77 -1.72 -13.78
CA ASP A 69 -31.52 -0.45 -13.86
C ASP A 69 -30.62 0.79 -13.71
N SER A 70 -29.35 0.62 -13.33
CA SER A 70 -28.40 1.73 -13.15
C SER A 70 -27.87 2.25 -14.49
N ALA A 71 -27.55 3.53 -14.55
CA ALA A 71 -26.87 4.11 -15.70
C ALA A 71 -25.46 3.50 -15.89
N PRO A 72 -24.99 3.33 -17.14
CA PRO A 72 -23.61 2.94 -17.43
C PRO A 72 -22.63 3.91 -16.77
N ARG A 73 -21.63 3.36 -16.08
CA ARG A 73 -20.68 4.13 -15.28
C ARG A 73 -19.27 3.58 -15.32
N GLU A 74 -18.88 2.97 -16.44
CA GLU A 74 -17.48 2.71 -16.72
C GLU A 74 -16.70 4.03 -16.67
N PRO A 75 -15.50 4.07 -16.04
CA PRO A 75 -14.80 5.33 -15.80
C PRO A 75 -14.60 6.20 -17.04
N TYR A 76 -14.39 5.58 -18.22
CA TYR A 76 -14.16 6.29 -19.48
C TYR A 76 -15.38 7.05 -20.03
N LEU A 77 -16.56 6.91 -19.42
CA LEU A 77 -17.78 7.63 -19.82
C LEU A 77 -17.86 9.05 -19.24
N PHE A 78 -17.06 9.36 -18.22
CA PHE A 78 -17.10 10.64 -17.51
C PHE A 78 -16.14 11.68 -18.11
N SER A 79 -16.19 12.91 -17.61
CA SER A 79 -15.24 13.97 -17.98
C SER A 79 -13.79 13.58 -17.65
N GLU A 80 -12.81 14.21 -18.32
CA GLU A 80 -11.39 13.92 -18.04
C GLU A 80 -11.01 14.24 -16.58
N GLU A 81 -11.67 15.23 -15.96
CA GLU A 81 -11.47 15.55 -14.54
C GLU A 81 -11.84 14.36 -13.65
N VAL A 82 -13.02 13.77 -13.85
CA VAL A 82 -13.47 12.58 -13.12
C VAL A 82 -12.56 11.38 -13.42
N GLN A 83 -12.25 11.17 -14.69
CA GLN A 83 -11.37 10.09 -15.13
C GLN A 83 -9.99 10.20 -14.47
N SER A 84 -9.42 11.40 -14.37
CA SER A 84 -8.08 11.60 -13.80
C SER A 84 -7.99 11.13 -12.33
N VAL A 85 -9.04 11.39 -11.54
CA VAL A 85 -9.12 10.96 -10.14
C VAL A 85 -9.27 9.45 -10.02
N ILE A 86 -10.18 8.86 -10.81
CA ILE A 86 -10.37 7.41 -10.82
C ILE A 86 -9.09 6.70 -11.30
N ARG A 87 -8.45 7.24 -12.34
CA ARG A 87 -7.20 6.73 -12.89
C ARG A 87 -6.06 6.83 -11.88
N LEU A 88 -5.96 7.93 -11.13
CA LEU A 88 -4.99 8.07 -10.04
C LEU A 88 -5.21 6.99 -8.97
N ALA A 89 -6.45 6.78 -8.52
CA ALA A 89 -6.76 5.72 -7.56
C ALA A 89 -6.36 4.33 -8.10
N ILE A 90 -6.75 3.98 -9.34
CA ILE A 90 -6.40 2.69 -9.96
C ILE A 90 -4.87 2.53 -10.06
N LYS A 91 -4.15 3.56 -10.48
CA LYS A 91 -2.68 3.56 -10.51
C LYS A 91 -2.10 3.32 -9.12
N THR A 92 -2.63 3.96 -8.08
CA THR A 92 -2.23 3.71 -6.69
C THR A 92 -2.44 2.24 -6.31
N ARG A 93 -3.58 1.63 -6.63
CA ARG A 93 -3.78 0.18 -6.39
C ARG A 93 -2.73 -0.67 -7.09
N TYR A 94 -2.49 -0.42 -8.38
CA TYR A 94 -1.53 -1.17 -9.18
C TYR A 94 -0.12 -1.07 -8.59
N LYS A 95 0.32 0.14 -8.25
CA LYS A 95 1.62 0.36 -7.60
C LYS A 95 1.82 -0.49 -6.34
N HIS A 96 0.76 -0.74 -5.58
CA HIS A 96 0.81 -1.49 -4.31
C HIS A 96 0.48 -2.98 -4.46
N ILE A 97 0.34 -3.53 -5.67
CA ILE A 97 0.11 -4.97 -5.87
C ILE A 97 1.17 -5.85 -5.17
N PRO A 98 2.48 -5.53 -5.22
CA PRO A 98 3.48 -6.29 -4.46
C PRO A 98 3.18 -6.35 -2.95
N TYR A 99 2.82 -5.20 -2.37
CA TYR A 99 2.47 -5.08 -0.95
C TYR A 99 1.21 -5.90 -0.62
N TRP A 100 0.15 -5.81 -1.45
CA TRP A 100 -1.06 -6.62 -1.30
C TRP A 100 -0.80 -8.12 -1.41
N TYR A 101 0.03 -8.53 -2.38
CA TYR A 101 0.33 -9.94 -2.62
C TYR A 101 1.10 -10.55 -1.46
N ARG A 102 2.05 -9.79 -0.91
CA ARG A 102 2.74 -10.17 0.33
C ARG A 102 1.78 -10.32 1.50
N LEU A 103 0.85 -9.38 1.75
CA LEU A 103 -0.13 -9.55 2.84
C LEU A 103 -0.99 -10.80 2.69
N MET A 104 -1.34 -11.19 1.45
CA MET A 104 -2.07 -12.43 1.21
C MET A 104 -1.25 -13.66 1.60
N PHE A 105 0.05 -13.66 1.30
CA PHE A 105 0.96 -14.73 1.73
C PHE A 105 1.14 -14.73 3.25
N ASP A 106 1.41 -13.58 3.87
CA ASP A 106 1.55 -13.45 5.32
C ASP A 106 0.29 -13.98 6.05
N HIS A 107 -0.92 -13.69 5.53
CA HIS A 107 -2.16 -14.24 6.06
C HIS A 107 -2.22 -15.78 6.00
N THR A 108 -1.66 -16.41 4.96
CA THR A 108 -1.62 -17.89 4.89
C THR A 108 -0.70 -18.51 5.95
N GLU A 109 0.27 -17.74 6.45
CA GLU A 109 1.23 -18.20 7.45
C GLU A 109 0.79 -17.86 8.88
N SER A 110 0.31 -16.63 9.15
CA SER A 110 -0.05 -16.16 10.50
C SER A 110 -1.54 -16.14 10.79
N GLY A 111 -2.38 -16.07 9.76
CA GLY A 111 -3.82 -15.83 9.89
C GLY A 111 -4.18 -14.36 10.10
N ASP A 112 -3.21 -13.43 10.11
CA ASP A 112 -3.45 -12.02 10.37
C ASP A 112 -4.30 -11.34 9.28
N PRO A 113 -5.14 -10.37 9.65
CA PRO A 113 -5.96 -9.64 8.69
C PRO A 113 -5.12 -8.79 7.73
N LEU A 114 -5.56 -8.73 6.47
CA LEU A 114 -4.97 -7.87 5.43
C LEU A 114 -5.25 -6.39 5.71
N ILE A 115 -6.49 -6.08 6.10
CA ILE A 115 -6.90 -4.76 6.56
C ILE A 115 -7.42 -4.86 7.99
N ARG A 116 -7.09 -3.86 8.82
CA ARG A 116 -7.27 -3.95 10.27
C ARG A 116 -7.94 -2.69 10.80
N PRO A 117 -8.94 -2.80 11.70
CA PRO A 117 -9.35 -1.65 12.47
C PRO A 117 -8.18 -1.21 13.37
N LEU A 118 -8.12 0.07 13.73
CA LEU A 118 -6.99 0.58 14.53
C LEU A 118 -6.79 -0.20 15.83
N PHE A 119 -7.88 -0.58 16.50
CA PHE A 119 -7.83 -1.32 17.77
C PHE A 119 -7.12 -2.67 17.70
N TYR A 120 -6.97 -3.25 16.50
CA TYR A 120 -6.25 -4.49 16.33
C TYR A 120 -4.76 -4.33 16.71
N SER A 121 -4.15 -3.20 16.33
CA SER A 121 -2.76 -2.87 16.65
C SER A 121 -2.63 -1.91 17.85
N TYR A 122 -3.67 -1.09 18.09
CA TYR A 122 -3.66 -0.02 19.08
C TYR A 122 -4.96 -0.07 19.93
N PRO A 123 -5.06 -0.94 20.95
CA PRO A 123 -6.30 -1.27 21.66
C PRO A 123 -7.10 -0.08 22.20
N GLU A 124 -6.44 1.04 22.50
CA GLU A 124 -7.04 2.30 22.96
C GLU A 124 -7.86 3.05 21.90
N TYR A 125 -7.76 2.68 20.61
CA TYR A 125 -8.49 3.29 19.49
C TYR A 125 -9.74 2.48 19.08
N ILE A 126 -10.44 1.85 20.02
CA ILE A 126 -11.61 0.98 19.75
C ILE A 126 -12.79 1.69 19.10
N ASP A 127 -13.00 2.97 19.41
CA ASP A 127 -14.14 3.75 18.92
C ASP A 127 -13.88 4.42 17.56
N TYR A 128 -12.70 4.20 16.97
CA TYR A 128 -12.32 4.80 15.70
C TYR A 128 -12.80 3.96 14.52
N ASP A 129 -13.72 4.56 13.77
CA ASP A 129 -14.45 3.90 12.71
C ASP A 129 -14.10 4.49 11.32
N ASP A 130 -13.35 5.57 11.28
CA ASP A 130 -13.09 6.33 10.07
C ASP A 130 -11.67 6.12 9.53
N HIS A 131 -10.87 5.30 10.21
CA HIS A 131 -9.52 4.90 9.87
C HIS A 131 -9.41 3.38 9.77
N PHE A 132 -8.45 2.91 8.98
CA PHE A 132 -8.04 1.51 9.02
C PHE A 132 -6.60 1.36 8.53
N LEU A 133 -5.97 0.28 8.97
CA LEU A 133 -4.65 -0.13 8.52
C LEU A 133 -4.77 -1.09 7.35
N ILE A 134 -3.81 -1.03 6.44
CA ILE A 134 -3.51 -2.08 5.48
C ILE A 134 -2.16 -2.64 5.92
N GLY A 135 -2.12 -3.93 6.28
CA GLY A 135 -1.02 -4.50 7.05
C GLY A 135 -0.85 -3.74 8.39
N GLU A 136 0.40 -3.43 8.72
CA GLU A 136 0.78 -2.57 9.86
C GLU A 136 1.36 -1.23 9.41
N GLU A 137 1.72 -1.14 8.14
CA GLU A 137 2.62 -0.12 7.63
C GLU A 137 1.89 1.00 6.88
N ILE A 138 0.62 0.80 6.51
CA ILE A 138 -0.17 1.82 5.80
C ILE A 138 -1.42 2.16 6.61
N LEU A 139 -1.56 3.43 6.98
CA LEU A 139 -2.77 4.00 7.58
C LEU A 139 -3.60 4.69 6.51
N SER A 140 -4.89 4.37 6.40
CA SER A 140 -5.83 5.07 5.53
C SER A 140 -6.86 5.85 6.35
N ARG A 141 -7.06 7.12 5.98
CA ARG A 141 -8.17 7.96 6.44
C ARG A 141 -8.92 8.50 5.22
N PRO A 142 -9.81 7.69 4.62
CA PRO A 142 -10.52 8.10 3.41
C PRO A 142 -11.51 9.23 3.67
N VAL A 143 -11.88 9.94 2.60
CA VAL A 143 -12.97 10.93 2.62
C VAL A 143 -14.31 10.20 2.46
N LEU A 144 -15.18 10.31 3.47
CA LEU A 144 -16.42 9.53 3.58
C LEU A 144 -17.69 10.39 3.58
N GLU A 145 -17.57 11.67 3.24
CA GLU A 145 -18.65 12.66 3.24
C GLU A 145 -18.54 13.59 2.03
N ALA A 146 -19.68 14.10 1.56
CA ALA A 146 -19.76 14.96 0.39
C ALA A 146 -19.28 16.40 0.69
N GLY A 147 -18.58 17.01 -0.26
CA GLY A 147 -18.25 18.43 -0.24
C GLY A 147 -17.25 18.85 0.84
N VAL A 148 -16.52 17.92 1.43
CA VAL A 148 -15.55 18.24 2.50
C VAL A 148 -14.19 18.67 1.92
N SER A 149 -13.61 19.70 2.52
CA SER A 149 -12.28 20.22 2.18
C SER A 149 -11.22 19.92 3.24
N GLU A 150 -11.63 19.31 4.35
CA GLU A 150 -10.76 18.89 5.44
C GLU A 150 -11.27 17.59 6.06
N VAL A 151 -10.36 16.80 6.63
CA VAL A 151 -10.68 15.64 7.46
C VAL A 151 -9.84 15.68 8.73
N GLN A 152 -10.44 15.22 9.84
CA GLN A 152 -9.69 14.96 11.06
C GLN A 152 -8.99 13.61 10.93
N VAL A 153 -7.67 13.63 11.08
CA VAL A 153 -6.83 12.43 11.06
C VAL A 153 -6.27 12.20 12.45
N THR A 154 -6.45 11.00 12.95
CA THR A 154 -5.83 10.52 14.20
C THR A 154 -4.66 9.63 13.83
N PHE A 155 -3.48 9.99 14.31
CA PHE A 155 -2.26 9.20 14.13
C PHE A 155 -2.08 8.30 15.36
N PRO A 156 -2.20 6.97 15.22
CA PRO A 156 -2.17 6.07 16.37
C PRO A 156 -0.73 5.77 16.83
N GLY A 157 -0.61 5.34 18.09
CA GLY A 157 0.65 4.90 18.70
C GLY A 157 1.69 6.01 18.86
N ASP A 158 2.96 5.62 18.96
CA ASP A 158 4.09 6.56 19.08
C ASP A 158 4.90 6.66 17.77
N ASP A 159 4.51 5.90 16.74
CA ASP A 159 5.16 5.92 15.43
C ASP A 159 4.90 7.24 14.70
N ILE A 160 5.88 7.68 13.89
CA ILE A 160 5.66 8.78 12.94
C ILE A 160 4.99 8.27 11.67
N TRP A 161 4.28 9.15 10.95
CA TRP A 161 3.49 8.81 9.76
C TRP A 161 3.77 9.79 8.61
N TYR A 162 4.15 9.26 7.46
CA TYR A 162 4.46 10.03 6.24
C TYR A 162 3.26 10.06 5.31
N ARG A 163 2.74 11.26 4.98
CA ARG A 163 1.63 11.41 4.03
C ARG A 163 2.07 11.19 2.59
N VAL A 164 1.36 10.33 1.87
CA VAL A 164 1.82 9.87 0.55
C VAL A 164 0.92 10.34 -0.59
N ASP A 165 -0.36 10.64 -0.32
CA ASP A 165 -1.38 10.90 -1.36
C ASP A 165 -1.24 12.25 -2.09
N ASP A 166 -0.50 13.20 -1.53
CA ASP A 166 -0.37 14.57 -2.02
C ASP A 166 1.07 14.94 -2.45
N ASP A 167 1.96 13.94 -2.56
CA ASP A 167 3.39 14.08 -2.87
C ASP A 167 4.17 14.97 -1.88
N SER A 168 3.56 15.45 -0.79
CA SER A 168 4.23 16.32 0.20
C SER A 168 5.22 15.55 1.06
N TRP A 169 4.97 14.25 1.28
CA TRP A 169 5.69 13.42 2.23
C TRP A 169 5.70 14.00 3.65
N ALA A 170 4.73 14.86 4.00
CA ALA A 170 4.65 15.50 5.30
C ALA A 170 4.62 14.47 6.44
N VAL A 171 5.34 14.75 7.52
CA VAL A 171 5.47 13.86 8.68
C VAL A 171 4.55 14.30 9.81
N TYR A 172 3.87 13.33 10.41
CA TYR A 172 2.98 13.52 11.54
C TYR A 172 3.39 12.61 12.70
N GLU A 173 3.29 13.13 13.92
CA GLU A 173 3.61 12.39 15.13
C GLU A 173 2.44 11.49 15.54
N GLY A 174 2.73 10.27 15.98
CA GLY A 174 1.79 9.40 16.65
C GLY A 174 1.19 10.04 17.92
N GLY A 175 0.01 9.58 18.31
CA GLY A 175 -0.73 10.09 19.46
C GLY A 175 -1.34 11.47 19.23
N THR A 176 -1.31 11.99 17.99
CA THR A 176 -1.82 13.33 17.65
C THR A 176 -3.04 13.29 16.73
N ASN A 177 -3.84 14.35 16.82
CA ASN A 177 -4.94 14.62 15.91
C ASN A 177 -4.63 15.84 15.06
N GLN A 178 -4.84 15.76 13.75
CA GLN A 178 -4.55 16.84 12.81
C GLN A 178 -5.73 17.07 11.88
N SER A 179 -6.05 18.34 11.62
CA SER A 179 -6.96 18.71 10.53
C SER A 179 -6.17 18.79 9.23
N LEU A 180 -6.44 17.91 8.28
CA LEU A 180 -5.74 17.87 7.00
C LEU A 180 -6.63 18.33 5.87
N ALA A 181 -6.13 19.26 5.07
CA ALA A 181 -6.79 19.68 3.84
C ALA A 181 -6.86 18.52 2.85
N VAL A 182 -8.03 18.37 2.24
CA VAL A 182 -8.32 17.42 1.17
C VAL A 182 -9.06 18.12 0.05
N ASN A 183 -8.87 17.63 -1.17
CA ASN A 183 -9.67 17.95 -2.34
C ASN A 183 -10.08 16.64 -3.02
N ILE A 184 -10.70 16.72 -4.21
CA ILE A 184 -11.18 15.52 -4.91
C ILE A 184 -10.06 14.58 -5.37
N THR A 185 -8.84 15.06 -5.58
CA THR A 185 -7.70 14.25 -6.02
C THR A 185 -6.95 13.57 -4.86
N THR A 186 -7.17 14.01 -3.62
CA THR A 186 -6.51 13.48 -2.42
C THR A 186 -7.46 12.65 -1.57
N SER A 187 -6.99 11.52 -1.07
CA SER A 187 -7.67 10.71 -0.06
C SER A 187 -6.59 10.21 0.89
N PRO A 188 -6.47 10.78 2.11
CA PRO A 188 -5.30 10.60 2.95
C PRO A 188 -4.94 9.14 3.20
N TYR A 189 -3.69 8.81 2.92
CA TYR A 189 -3.05 7.60 3.40
C TYR A 189 -1.58 7.87 3.70
N PHE A 190 -1.06 7.11 4.65
CA PHE A 190 0.22 7.37 5.27
C PHE A 190 1.03 6.10 5.38
N TYR A 191 2.33 6.22 5.24
CA TYR A 191 3.27 5.17 5.55
C TYR A 191 3.83 5.36 6.94
N ARG A 192 3.86 4.29 7.72
CA ARG A 192 4.46 4.29 9.05
C ARG A 192 5.97 4.51 8.92
N GLY A 193 6.55 5.30 9.83
CA GLY A 193 7.99 5.33 10.06
C GLY A 193 8.48 3.93 10.41
N GLY A 194 9.73 3.62 10.10
CA GLY A 194 10.27 2.28 10.32
C GLY A 194 9.87 1.27 9.23
N SER A 195 9.35 1.70 8.08
CA SER A 195 8.79 0.78 7.07
C SER A 195 9.49 0.83 5.71
N ILE A 196 9.59 -0.32 5.05
CA ILE A 196 10.00 -0.47 3.66
C ILE A 196 8.84 -1.03 2.84
N ILE A 197 8.25 -0.21 1.98
CA ILE A 197 7.10 -0.57 1.14
C ILE A 197 7.55 -0.86 -0.29
N PRO A 198 7.45 -2.12 -0.78
CA PRO A 198 7.71 -2.44 -2.17
C PRO A 198 6.55 -2.00 -3.07
N ARG A 199 6.88 -1.34 -4.19
CA ARG A 199 5.95 -0.94 -5.24
C ARG A 199 6.40 -1.42 -6.62
N MET A 200 5.49 -1.38 -7.58
CA MET A 200 5.77 -1.44 -9.02
C MET A 200 5.20 -0.19 -9.71
N ASP A 201 6.04 0.81 -9.94
CA ASP A 201 5.65 2.14 -10.40
C ASP A 201 5.51 2.26 -11.93
N ILE A 202 5.93 1.24 -12.69
CA ILE A 202 5.72 1.20 -14.14
C ILE A 202 4.24 0.94 -14.44
N GLU A 203 3.62 1.89 -15.13
CA GLU A 203 2.20 1.78 -15.48
C GLU A 203 1.98 0.73 -16.56
N ARG A 204 1.16 -0.27 -16.24
CA ARG A 204 0.72 -1.33 -17.16
C ARG A 204 -0.79 -1.44 -17.15
N PRO A 205 -1.42 -1.91 -18.24
CA PRO A 205 -2.87 -2.09 -18.27
C PRO A 205 -3.37 -3.34 -17.52
N SER A 206 -2.48 -4.24 -17.08
CA SER A 206 -2.84 -5.44 -16.31
C SER A 206 -1.70 -5.93 -15.43
N THR A 207 -2.02 -6.65 -14.35
CA THR A 207 -1.02 -7.30 -13.47
C THR A 207 -0.18 -8.34 -14.20
N THR A 208 -0.75 -9.05 -15.17
CA THR A 208 -0.02 -9.98 -16.06
C THR A 208 1.17 -9.30 -16.75
N GLN A 209 1.01 -8.04 -17.17
CA GLN A 209 2.09 -7.29 -17.81
C GLN A 209 3.05 -6.65 -16.82
N MET A 210 2.73 -6.63 -15.52
CA MET A 210 3.61 -6.16 -14.45
C MET A 210 4.51 -7.25 -13.89
N MET A 211 4.22 -8.54 -14.13
CA MET A 211 4.88 -9.66 -13.45
C MET A 211 6.41 -9.66 -13.53
N THR A 212 6.99 -9.00 -14.54
CA THR A 212 8.44 -8.90 -14.76
C THR A 212 8.99 -7.48 -14.59
N ASP A 213 8.14 -6.52 -14.24
CA ASP A 213 8.56 -5.15 -13.99
C ASP A 213 9.38 -5.09 -12.69
N PRO A 214 10.38 -4.18 -12.64
CA PRO A 214 11.20 -4.02 -11.46
C PRO A 214 10.43 -3.33 -10.32
N PHE A 215 10.79 -3.69 -9.09
CA PHE A 215 10.29 -3.07 -7.87
C PHE A 215 10.95 -1.71 -7.61
N GLN A 216 10.23 -0.85 -6.89
CA GLN A 216 10.76 0.33 -6.23
C GLN A 216 10.54 0.18 -4.73
N LEU A 217 11.56 0.43 -3.93
CA LEU A 217 11.47 0.34 -2.47
C LEU A 217 11.33 1.73 -1.88
N TYR A 218 10.22 1.99 -1.21
CA TYR A 218 10.00 3.23 -0.46
C TYR A 218 10.32 3.00 1.00
N VAL A 219 11.38 3.64 1.48
CA VAL A 219 11.90 3.52 2.84
C VAL A 219 11.48 4.76 3.61
N THR A 220 10.58 4.61 4.57
CA THR A 220 10.17 5.67 5.50
C THR A 220 10.84 5.43 6.85
N LEU A 221 11.88 6.21 7.16
CA LEU A 221 12.64 6.02 8.39
C LEU A 221 11.84 6.44 9.62
N ASP A 222 12.01 5.73 10.73
CA ASP A 222 11.55 6.18 12.05
C ASP A 222 12.52 7.23 12.66
N ASP A 223 12.26 7.60 13.91
CA ASP A 223 13.05 8.57 14.66
C ASP A 223 14.48 8.11 14.99
N ASP A 224 14.69 6.80 14.99
CA ASP A 224 15.98 6.15 15.22
C ASP A 224 16.72 5.82 13.91
N GLU A 225 16.25 6.38 12.78
CA GLU A 225 16.73 6.15 11.42
C GLU A 225 16.68 4.68 10.95
N ASN A 226 15.76 3.88 11.49
CA ASN A 226 15.55 2.49 11.10
C ASN A 226 14.38 2.37 10.12
N ALA A 227 14.40 1.28 9.35
CA ALA A 227 13.22 0.80 8.62
C ALA A 227 13.35 -0.68 8.26
N GLU A 228 12.23 -1.38 8.29
CA GLU A 228 12.14 -2.78 7.89
C GLU A 228 10.93 -3.02 6.98
N GLY A 229 11.00 -4.07 6.17
CA GLY A 229 9.86 -4.49 5.37
C GLY A 229 10.02 -5.91 4.86
N LEU A 230 9.02 -6.36 4.13
CA LEU A 230 8.95 -7.72 3.61
C LEU A 230 8.68 -7.67 2.11
N LEU A 231 9.34 -8.55 1.37
CA LEU A 231 9.09 -8.74 -0.06
C LEU A 231 8.78 -10.21 -0.34
N TYR A 232 7.58 -10.46 -0.86
CA TYR A 232 7.13 -11.76 -1.31
C TYR A 232 6.75 -11.73 -2.79
N PHE A 233 7.20 -12.72 -3.56
CA PHE A 233 6.61 -13.07 -4.86
C PHE A 233 6.95 -14.51 -5.27
N ASP A 234 6.11 -15.08 -6.12
CA ASP A 234 6.25 -16.41 -6.70
C ASP A 234 5.94 -16.36 -8.21
N ASP A 235 5.51 -17.48 -8.81
CA ASP A 235 5.14 -17.51 -10.23
C ASP A 235 3.72 -16.96 -10.53
N TYR A 236 3.00 -16.50 -9.49
CA TYR A 236 1.67 -15.90 -9.52
C TYR A 236 0.52 -16.78 -10.04
N ILE A 237 0.78 -18.04 -10.41
CA ILE A 237 -0.17 -18.86 -11.16
C ILE A 237 -0.35 -20.23 -10.52
N THR A 238 0.74 -20.88 -10.10
CA THR A 238 0.73 -22.29 -9.73
C THR A 238 0.73 -22.49 -8.23
N LEU A 239 0.54 -23.74 -7.80
CA LEU A 239 0.67 -24.15 -6.41
C LEU A 239 2.11 -24.53 -6.03
N GLN A 240 3.12 -24.09 -6.79
CA GLN A 240 4.51 -24.39 -6.49
C GLN A 240 4.99 -23.71 -5.20
N TYR A 241 4.38 -22.59 -4.81
CA TYR A 241 4.67 -21.99 -3.50
C TYR A 241 4.36 -22.95 -2.36
N TYR A 242 3.26 -23.70 -2.44
CA TYR A 242 2.85 -24.66 -1.42
C TYR A 242 3.53 -26.03 -1.58
N THR A 243 3.59 -26.55 -2.82
CA THR A 243 4.06 -27.92 -3.07
C THR A 243 5.58 -28.06 -3.11
N ARG A 244 6.30 -26.97 -3.35
CA ARG A 244 7.77 -26.97 -3.51
C ARG A 244 8.47 -25.86 -2.75
N ALA A 245 7.73 -25.04 -2.00
CA ALA A 245 8.26 -23.83 -1.37
C ALA A 245 8.94 -22.88 -2.39
N SER A 246 8.49 -22.88 -3.65
CA SER A 246 9.14 -22.16 -4.75
C SER A 246 8.68 -20.70 -4.80
N TYR A 247 9.38 -19.82 -4.09
CA TYR A 247 9.06 -18.40 -3.97
C TYR A 247 10.22 -17.59 -3.40
N PHE A 248 10.20 -16.28 -3.62
CA PHE A 248 11.07 -15.31 -2.96
C PHE A 248 10.34 -14.74 -1.73
N TYR A 249 10.87 -14.95 -0.52
CA TYR A 249 10.36 -14.31 0.70
C TYR A 249 11.49 -13.83 1.61
N PHE A 250 11.70 -12.51 1.64
CA PHE A 250 12.84 -11.88 2.29
C PHE A 250 12.40 -10.72 3.19
N LYS A 251 13.10 -10.61 4.32
CA LYS A 251 13.14 -9.41 5.15
C LYS A 251 14.10 -8.40 4.54
N LEU A 252 13.64 -7.15 4.47
CA LEU A 252 14.43 -5.99 4.07
C LEU A 252 14.70 -5.16 5.32
N THR A 253 15.96 -4.81 5.58
CA THR A 253 16.33 -3.93 6.71
C THR A 253 17.20 -2.79 6.19
N TYR A 254 16.84 -1.55 6.49
CA TYR A 254 17.66 -0.38 6.19
C TYR A 254 18.84 -0.29 7.17
N ASP A 255 20.04 -0.07 6.65
CA ASP A 255 21.27 0.15 7.41
C ASP A 255 21.70 1.62 7.23
N SER A 256 21.45 2.43 8.26
CA SER A 256 21.75 3.87 8.25
C SER A 256 23.26 4.16 8.25
N GLY A 257 24.07 3.27 8.83
CA GLY A 257 25.53 3.44 8.92
C GLY A 257 26.22 3.38 7.56
N THR A 258 25.61 2.68 6.62
CA THR A 258 26.14 2.45 5.27
C THR A 258 25.21 2.92 4.16
N ASN A 259 24.09 3.52 4.55
CA ASN A 259 23.02 3.94 3.67
C ASN A 259 22.63 2.82 2.69
N GLY A 260 22.12 1.71 3.20
CA GLY A 260 21.84 0.53 2.39
C GLY A 260 20.64 -0.29 2.83
N ILE A 261 20.31 -1.32 2.06
CA ILE A 261 19.28 -2.32 2.43
C ILE A 261 19.89 -3.71 2.46
N ARG A 262 19.64 -4.43 3.55
CA ARG A 262 19.95 -5.84 3.71
C ARG A 262 18.75 -6.71 3.38
N PHE A 263 18.97 -7.67 2.50
CA PHE A 263 18.04 -8.72 2.15
C PHE A 263 18.38 -9.96 2.98
N GLN A 264 17.42 -10.46 3.75
CA GLN A 264 17.58 -11.68 4.54
C GLN A 264 16.46 -12.64 4.20
N GLN A 265 16.80 -13.81 3.66
CA GLN A 265 15.81 -14.83 3.35
C GLN A 265 15.10 -15.29 4.63
N ILE A 266 13.77 -15.33 4.60
CA ILE A 266 12.95 -15.84 5.69
C ILE A 266 12.65 -17.32 5.47
N SER A 267 12.11 -17.66 4.30
CA SER A 267 11.74 -19.03 3.92
C SER A 267 11.70 -19.20 2.40
N GLY A 268 11.23 -20.36 1.93
CA GLY A 268 11.14 -20.69 0.51
C GLY A 268 12.47 -21.11 -0.12
N SER A 269 12.40 -21.51 -1.38
CA SER A 269 13.51 -21.57 -2.31
C SER A 269 13.30 -20.46 -3.34
N SER A 270 14.22 -19.49 -3.34
CA SER A 270 14.25 -18.38 -4.29
C SER A 270 14.95 -18.75 -5.61
N ASP A 271 15.23 -20.03 -5.85
CA ASP A 271 15.86 -20.48 -7.10
C ASP A 271 15.00 -20.07 -8.30
N GLY A 272 15.58 -19.28 -9.20
CA GLY A 272 14.88 -18.74 -10.38
C GLY A 272 14.08 -17.46 -10.11
N PHE A 273 14.06 -16.95 -8.88
CA PHE A 273 13.42 -15.68 -8.51
C PHE A 273 14.46 -14.64 -8.10
N THR A 274 14.80 -13.75 -9.03
CA THR A 274 15.68 -12.59 -8.74
C THR A 274 14.84 -11.32 -8.75
N PRO A 275 14.72 -10.59 -7.62
CA PRO A 275 14.04 -9.31 -7.63
C PRO A 275 14.86 -8.31 -8.42
N ARG A 276 14.22 -7.60 -9.34
CA ARG A 276 14.83 -6.47 -10.03
C ARG A 276 14.43 -5.21 -9.28
N ILE A 277 15.38 -4.46 -8.74
CA ILE A 277 15.11 -3.20 -8.04
C ILE A 277 15.49 -2.06 -8.97
N GLN A 278 14.54 -1.23 -9.38
CA GLN A 278 14.83 -0.08 -10.23
C GLN A 278 15.31 1.13 -9.42
N ARG A 279 14.73 1.31 -8.24
CA ARG A 279 14.90 2.52 -7.45
C ARG A 279 14.65 2.27 -5.98
N ILE A 280 15.40 2.95 -5.14
CA ILE A 280 15.17 3.01 -3.70
C ILE A 280 14.99 4.48 -3.32
N VAL A 281 13.89 4.80 -2.67
CA VAL A 281 13.53 6.16 -2.26
C VAL A 281 13.50 6.19 -0.75
N VAL A 282 14.42 6.93 -0.14
CA VAL A 282 14.55 7.06 1.32
C VAL A 282 13.97 8.40 1.74
N HIS A 283 12.93 8.35 2.57
CA HIS A 283 12.30 9.50 3.23
C HIS A 283 12.73 9.51 4.69
N ARG A 284 13.23 10.66 5.15
CA ARG A 284 13.56 10.88 6.57
C ARG A 284 13.05 12.23 7.04
N ARG A 285 12.60 12.30 8.30
CA ARG A 285 12.20 13.55 8.95
C ARG A 285 13.41 14.48 9.05
N GLY A 286 13.34 15.62 8.38
CA GLY A 286 14.32 16.69 8.47
C GLY A 286 14.05 17.65 9.62
N THR A 287 14.94 18.63 9.78
CA THR A 287 14.71 19.74 10.73
C THR A 287 13.51 20.57 10.28
N ASN A 288 12.66 21.00 11.23
CA ASN A 288 11.44 21.80 10.98
C ASN A 288 10.27 21.08 10.27
N LYS A 289 10.14 19.75 10.45
CA LYS A 289 9.03 18.94 9.88
C LYS A 289 9.02 18.87 8.34
N GLU A 290 10.11 19.26 7.68
CA GLU A 290 10.32 18.99 6.26
C GLU A 290 10.79 17.54 6.08
N THR A 291 10.44 16.91 4.95
CA THR A 291 10.91 15.55 4.64
C THR A 291 12.05 15.61 3.65
N ILE A 292 13.19 15.01 4.03
CA ILE A 292 14.33 14.85 3.14
C ILE A 292 14.11 13.57 2.36
N THR A 293 14.01 13.68 1.04
CA THR A 293 13.83 12.55 0.13
C THR A 293 15.10 12.36 -0.70
N THR A 294 15.70 11.17 -0.62
CA THR A 294 16.83 10.80 -1.46
C THR A 294 16.46 9.60 -2.33
N THR A 295 16.79 9.68 -3.61
CA THR A 295 16.50 8.63 -4.59
C THR A 295 17.80 8.02 -5.09
N TYR A 296 17.88 6.70 -5.06
CA TYR A 296 19.01 5.92 -5.55
C TYR A 296 18.57 5.03 -6.71
N THR A 297 19.34 5.05 -7.79
CA THR A 297 19.18 4.20 -8.98
C THR A 297 20.42 3.37 -9.29
N THR A 298 21.51 3.63 -8.56
CA THR A 298 22.77 2.88 -8.62
C THR A 298 23.27 2.61 -7.20
N THR A 299 24.08 1.57 -7.03
CA THR A 299 24.88 1.31 -5.83
C THR A 299 26.05 2.29 -5.72
N GLY A 300 26.76 2.29 -4.59
CA GLY A 300 27.91 3.18 -4.34
C GLY A 300 29.10 3.00 -5.27
N ASP A 301 29.24 1.83 -5.91
CA ASP A 301 30.24 1.58 -6.96
C ASP A 301 29.76 1.96 -8.38
N GLY A 302 28.53 2.47 -8.51
CA GLY A 302 27.94 2.93 -9.77
C GLY A 302 27.16 1.86 -10.54
N THR A 303 27.03 0.64 -10.03
CA THR A 303 26.22 -0.41 -10.67
C THR A 303 24.72 -0.04 -10.65
N PRO A 304 24.00 -0.08 -11.77
CA PRO A 304 22.55 0.12 -11.77
C PRO A 304 21.84 -0.89 -10.86
N LEU A 305 20.86 -0.44 -10.07
CA LEU A 305 20.17 -1.31 -9.12
C LEU A 305 19.49 -2.51 -9.80
N GLU A 306 18.99 -2.34 -11.04
CA GLU A 306 18.34 -3.42 -11.78
C GLU A 306 19.30 -4.54 -12.19
N ASP A 307 20.60 -4.25 -12.23
CA ASP A 307 21.66 -5.19 -12.61
C ASP A 307 22.22 -5.93 -11.37
N VAL A 308 21.78 -5.57 -10.15
CA VAL A 308 22.20 -6.23 -8.91
C VAL A 308 21.45 -7.56 -8.75
N VAL A 309 22.21 -8.66 -8.72
CA VAL A 309 21.66 -10.00 -8.58
C VAL A 309 21.47 -10.36 -7.10
N ILE A 310 20.23 -10.29 -6.63
CA ILE A 310 19.83 -10.53 -5.23
C ILE A 310 19.32 -11.98 -5.08
N VAL A 311 20.20 -12.96 -5.06
CA VAL A 311 19.78 -14.39 -4.90
C VAL A 311 20.78 -15.28 -4.16
N GLN A 312 22.06 -14.93 -4.05
CA GLN A 312 23.07 -15.75 -3.35
C GLN A 312 24.35 -14.93 -3.11
N GLN A 313 24.92 -15.05 -1.91
CA GLN A 313 26.22 -14.53 -1.43
C GLN A 313 27.05 -13.78 -2.48
N HIS A 314 27.06 -12.44 -2.45
CA HIS A 314 28.24 -11.61 -2.70
C HIS A 314 28.02 -10.23 -2.06
N LEU A 315 28.96 -9.85 -1.19
CA LEU A 315 29.02 -8.56 -0.50
C LEU A 315 29.28 -7.43 -1.51
N LEU A 316 28.38 -6.46 -1.63
CA LEU A 316 28.78 -5.11 -1.99
C LEU A 316 29.04 -4.34 -0.70
N LEU A 317 30.31 -4.29 -0.29
CA LEU A 317 30.80 -3.29 0.66
C LEU A 317 31.58 -2.25 -0.13
N LYS A 318 31.20 -0.97 -0.08
CA LYS A 318 32.18 0.06 0.33
C LYS A 318 31.67 1.47 0.63
N GLU A 319 32.36 2.01 1.65
CA GLU A 319 32.64 3.40 2.06
C GLU A 319 31.70 4.53 1.65
N LYS A 320 30.94 5.00 2.65
CA LYS A 320 30.45 6.36 2.99
C LYS A 320 29.83 7.27 1.92
N GLU A 321 29.99 7.02 0.62
CA GLU A 321 29.45 7.81 -0.47
C GLU A 321 28.72 6.88 -1.45
N GLY A 322 27.41 6.67 -1.23
CA GLY A 322 26.57 5.86 -2.13
C GLY A 322 25.48 5.07 -1.41
N PHE A 323 24.67 4.34 -2.18
CA PHE A 323 23.70 3.38 -1.63
C PHE A 323 24.28 1.96 -1.63
N THR A 324 24.07 1.20 -0.56
CA THR A 324 24.64 -0.16 -0.45
C THR A 324 23.54 -1.24 -0.43
N ILE A 325 23.75 -2.38 -1.10
CA ILE A 325 22.85 -3.54 -1.00
C ILE A 325 23.62 -4.70 -0.37
N TYR A 326 23.03 -5.30 0.67
CA TYR A 326 23.53 -6.50 1.34
C TYR A 326 22.65 -7.70 1.03
N LEU A 327 23.31 -8.84 0.84
CA LEU A 327 22.70 -10.14 0.56
C LEU A 327 23.00 -11.14 1.67
#